data_AF-A0A962JZU7-F1
#
_entry.id   AF-A0A962JZU7-F1
#
_cell.length_a   1.000
_cell.length_b   1.000
_cell.length_c   1.000
_cell.angle_alpha   90.00
_cell.angle_beta   90.00
_cell.angle_gamma   90.00
#
_symmetry.space_group_name_H-M   'P 1'
#
loop_
_entity.id
_entity.type
_entity.pdbx_description
1 polymer ?
#
loop_
_entity_poly.entity_id
_entity_poly.type
_entity_poly.pdbx_seq_one_letter_code
_entity_poly.pdbx_strand_id
1 'polypeptide(L)'
;MAADLSTRLREHLRFIYPEQDVEQLTLTLLNTMGLTAETEGPLPHQNHWDQSDILLITYGDTLQQEGEKPLRTLHRFLTGRLANTVTDVHILPFFPYTSDDGFSITD
;
A
#
# COMPACT_ATOMS: atom_id res chain seq x y z
N MET A 1 2.51 -10.79 19.72
CA MET A 1 1.87 -10.44 18.44
C MET A 1 2.75 -10.83 17.26
N ALA A 2 4.03 -10.45 17.23
CA ALA A 2 4.99 -10.99 16.26
C ALA A 2 5.08 -12.53 16.24
N ALA A 3 4.93 -13.18 17.39
CA ALA A 3 4.84 -14.65 17.49
C ALA A 3 3.58 -15.23 16.80
N ASP A 4 2.45 -14.50 16.82
CA ASP A 4 1.22 -14.88 16.10
C ASP A 4 1.41 -14.69 14.59
N LEU A 5 1.96 -13.55 14.17
CA LEU A 5 2.28 -13.27 12.77
C LEU A 5 3.26 -14.29 12.20
N SER A 6 4.34 -14.60 12.91
CA SER A 6 5.33 -15.61 12.49
C SER A 6 4.70 -16.99 12.35
N THR A 7 3.80 -17.37 13.26
CA THR A 7 3.09 -18.66 13.19
C THR A 7 2.18 -18.72 11.97
N ARG A 8 1.35 -17.70 11.75
CA ARG A 8 0.46 -17.61 10.58
C ARG A 8 1.24 -17.58 9.26
N LEU A 9 2.32 -16.81 9.20
CA LEU A 9 3.17 -16.72 8.02
C LEU A 9 3.76 -18.10 7.68
N ARG A 10 4.30 -18.80 8.68
CA ARG A 10 4.83 -20.16 8.52
C ARG A 10 3.77 -21.13 8.00
N GLU A 11 2.55 -21.08 8.52
CA GLU A 11 1.44 -21.93 8.06
C GLU A 11 1.10 -21.69 6.58
N HIS A 12 0.99 -20.42 6.18
CA HIS A 12 0.75 -20.07 4.77
C HIS A 12 1.91 -20.50 3.86
N LEU A 13 3.15 -20.26 4.28
CA LEU A 13 4.33 -20.64 3.51
C LEU A 13 4.45 -22.16 3.36
N ARG A 14 4.13 -22.93 4.39
CA ARG A 14 4.10 -24.40 4.30
C ARG A 14 3.05 -24.89 3.30
N PHE A 15 1.90 -24.22 3.23
CA PHE A 15 0.84 -24.57 2.29
C PHE A 15 1.21 -24.21 0.84
N ILE A 16 1.78 -23.03 0.60
CA ILE A 16 2.07 -22.52 -0.75
C ILE A 16 3.40 -23.07 -1.30
N TYR A 17 4.40 -23.25 -0.43
CA TYR A 17 5.77 -23.65 -0.77
C TYR A 17 6.24 -24.84 0.09
N PRO A 18 5.58 -26.01 0.01
CA PRO A 18 5.86 -27.15 0.89
C PRO A 18 7.29 -27.71 0.76
N GLU A 19 7.93 -27.53 -0.40
CA GLU A 19 9.27 -28.05 -0.71
C GLU A 19 10.41 -27.11 -0.27
N GLN A 20 10.11 -25.94 0.29
CA GLN A 20 11.11 -24.95 0.71
C GLN A 20 11.39 -25.04 2.21
N ASP A 21 12.53 -24.48 2.64
CA ASP A 21 12.78 -24.27 4.06
C ASP A 21 11.87 -23.15 4.59
N VAL A 22 10.72 -23.56 5.12
CA VAL A 22 9.68 -22.66 5.63
C VAL A 22 10.20 -21.80 6.79
N GLU A 23 11.06 -22.34 7.65
CA GLU A 23 11.57 -21.59 8.80
C GLU A 23 12.51 -20.47 8.34
N GLN A 24 13.45 -20.80 7.45
CA GLN A 24 14.36 -19.82 6.88
C GLN A 24 13.62 -18.74 6.07
N LEU A 25 12.63 -19.15 5.27
CA LEU A 25 11.83 -18.22 4.47
C LEU A 25 11.00 -17.28 5.36
N THR A 26 10.40 -17.80 6.44
CA THR A 26 9.67 -17.00 7.43
C THR A 26 10.56 -15.93 8.04
N LEU A 27 11.76 -16.31 8.50
CA LEU A 27 12.72 -15.37 9.09
C LEU A 27 13.18 -14.32 8.08
N THR A 28 13.44 -14.74 6.84
CA THR A 28 13.89 -13.83 5.76
C THR A 28 12.83 -12.77 5.47
N LEU A 29 11.55 -13.17 5.35
CA LEU A 29 10.46 -12.23 5.07
C LEU A 29 10.24 -11.24 6.23
N LEU A 30 10.24 -11.72 7.47
CA LEU A 30 10.10 -10.84 8.64
C LEU A 30 11.23 -9.80 8.70
N ASN A 31 12.48 -10.23 8.45
CA ASN A 31 13.64 -9.34 8.44
C ASN A 31 13.59 -8.34 7.28
N THR A 32 13.22 -8.77 6.06
CA THR A 32 13.08 -7.89 4.89
C THR A 32 12.02 -6.81 5.12
N MET A 33 10.95 -7.15 5.83
CA MET A 33 9.88 -6.21 6.20
C MET A 33 10.25 -5.34 7.42
N GLY A 34 11.41 -5.57 8.05
CA GLY A 34 11.83 -4.86 9.27
C GLY A 34 10.97 -5.16 10.50
N LEU A 35 10.31 -6.32 10.53
CA LEU A 35 9.38 -6.71 11.60
C LEU A 35 10.12 -7.51 12.68
N THR A 36 10.05 -7.04 13.92
CA THR A 36 10.67 -7.67 15.08
C THR A 36 9.64 -8.17 16.08
N ALA A 37 10.09 -8.81 17.16
CA ALA A 37 9.19 -9.31 18.21
C ALA A 37 8.38 -8.19 18.88
N GLU A 38 8.96 -6.99 18.89
CA GLU A 38 8.48 -5.76 19.51
C GLU A 38 7.60 -4.92 18.59
N THR A 39 7.50 -5.26 17.30
CA THR A 39 6.65 -4.50 16.38
C THR A 39 5.19 -4.60 16.77
N GLU A 40 4.57 -3.44 17.02
CA GLU A 40 3.12 -3.34 17.23
C GLU A 40 2.41 -3.68 15.93
N GLY A 41 1.48 -4.63 15.99
CA GLY A 41 0.61 -4.95 14.87
C GLY A 41 -0.68 -4.13 14.88
N PRO A 42 -1.47 -4.23 13.81
CA PRO A 42 -2.72 -3.50 13.69
C PRO A 42 -3.71 -3.93 14.79
N LEU A 43 -4.53 -2.97 15.24
CA LEU A 43 -5.59 -3.24 16.21
C LEU A 43 -6.64 -4.18 15.58
N PRO A 44 -6.93 -5.34 16.20
CA PRO A 44 -7.93 -6.26 15.69
C PRO A 44 -9.31 -5.62 15.63
N HIS A 45 -10.11 -5.99 14.62
CA HIS A 45 -11.50 -5.55 14.45
C HIS A 45 -11.71 -4.04 14.32
N GLN A 46 -10.66 -3.30 13.96
CA GLN A 46 -10.80 -1.88 13.64
C GLN A 46 -11.30 -1.74 12.20
N ASN A 47 -12.44 -1.07 12.03
CA ASN A 47 -12.84 -0.56 10.72
C ASN A 47 -12.25 0.84 10.55
N HIS A 48 -11.49 1.04 9.48
CA HIS A 48 -10.88 2.34 9.18
C HIS A 48 -11.83 3.28 8.46
N TRP A 49 -12.98 2.79 7.98
CA TRP A 49 -13.94 3.56 7.22
C TRP A 49 -15.37 3.42 7.75
N ASP A 50 -16.18 4.45 7.56
CA ASP A 50 -17.62 4.47 7.76
C ASP A 50 -18.35 5.15 6.58
N GLN A 51 -19.66 5.34 6.71
CA GLN A 51 -20.50 5.92 5.65
C GLN A 51 -20.22 7.40 5.35
N SER A 52 -19.41 8.08 6.17
CA SER A 52 -19.00 9.47 5.98
C SER A 52 -17.75 9.63 5.12
N ASP A 53 -17.01 8.54 4.87
CA ASP A 53 -15.83 8.57 4.02
C ASP A 53 -16.17 8.69 2.55
N ILE A 54 -15.44 9.57 1.86
CA ILE A 54 -15.62 9.87 0.44
C ILE A 54 -14.26 9.69 -0.23
N LEU A 55 -14.12 8.57 -0.95
CA LEU A 55 -12.90 8.18 -1.65
C LEU A 55 -12.87 8.72 -3.09
N LEU A 56 -11.80 9.43 -3.44
CA LEU A 56 -11.48 9.78 -4.82
C LEU A 56 -10.44 8.81 -5.40
N ILE A 57 -10.69 8.30 -6.59
CA ILE A 57 -9.74 7.48 -7.36
C ILE A 57 -9.30 8.31 -8.58
N THR A 58 -7.99 8.52 -8.75
CA THR A 58 -7.46 9.39 -9.81
C THR A 58 -6.07 8.96 -10.26
N TYR A 59 -5.68 9.27 -11.50
CA TYR A 59 -4.27 9.19 -11.90
C TYR A 59 -3.47 10.36 -11.31
N GLY A 60 -2.20 10.11 -11.01
CA GLY A 60 -1.28 11.11 -10.45
C GLY A 60 -1.04 12.32 -11.37
N ASP A 61 -1.33 12.17 -12.66
CA ASP A 61 -1.11 13.15 -13.72
C ASP A 61 -2.41 13.58 -14.44
N THR A 62 -3.58 13.29 -13.85
CA THR A 62 -4.87 13.80 -14.35
C THR A 62 -4.89 15.34 -14.43
N LEU A 63 -4.15 16.01 -13.55
CA LEU A 63 -3.97 17.46 -13.55
C LEU A 63 -2.49 17.79 -13.74
N GLN A 64 -2.20 18.63 -14.73
CA GLN A 64 -0.84 19.01 -15.09
C GLN A 64 -0.70 20.54 -15.14
N GLN A 65 0.48 21.01 -14.76
CA GLN A 65 0.89 22.39 -14.89
C GLN A 65 2.32 22.40 -15.43
N GLU A 66 2.56 23.20 -16.46
CA GLU A 66 3.89 23.32 -17.05
C GLU A 66 4.95 23.72 -16.01
N GLY A 67 6.08 23.01 -16.01
CA GLY A 67 7.18 23.24 -15.07
C GLY A 67 6.98 22.67 -13.65
N GLU A 68 5.89 21.94 -13.37
CA GLU A 68 5.62 21.35 -12.06
C GLU A 68 5.39 19.84 -12.12
N LYS A 69 5.84 19.12 -11.10
CA LYS A 69 5.58 17.66 -10.99
C LYS A 69 4.06 17.42 -10.84
N PRO A 70 3.46 16.49 -11.60
CA PRO A 70 2.01 16.31 -11.60
C PRO A 70 1.38 16.06 -10.22
N LEU A 71 2.04 15.27 -9.35
CA LEU A 71 1.56 15.04 -7.97
C LEU A 71 1.51 16.31 -7.12
N ARG A 72 2.35 17.31 -7.38
CA ARG A 72 2.26 18.61 -6.69
C ARG A 72 1.06 19.41 -7.18
N THR A 73 0.82 19.41 -8.48
CA THR A 73 -0.36 20.03 -9.10
C THR A 73 -1.64 19.40 -8.56
N LEU A 74 -1.71 18.07 -8.56
CA LEU A 74 -2.83 17.30 -8.01
C LEU A 74 -3.03 17.62 -6.53
N HIS A 75 -1.98 17.56 -5.71
CA HIS A 75 -2.07 17.89 -4.28
C HIS A 75 -2.61 19.31 -4.04
N ARG A 76 -2.12 20.33 -4.78
CA ARG A 76 -2.62 21.70 -4.67
C ARG A 76 -4.10 21.79 -5.04
N PHE A 77 -4.53 21.09 -6.10
CA PHE A 77 -5.94 21.06 -6.48
C PHE A 77 -6.81 20.41 -5.39
N LEU A 78 -6.42 19.23 -4.92
CA LEU A 78 -7.18 18.48 -3.91
C LEU A 78 -7.33 19.28 -2.62
N THR A 79 -6.23 19.83 -2.11
CA THR A 79 -6.23 20.63 -0.89
C THR A 79 -6.93 21.98 -1.05
N GLY A 80 -6.88 22.59 -2.23
CA GLY A 80 -7.51 23.89 -2.49
C GLY A 80 -8.99 23.82 -2.90
N ARG A 81 -9.47 22.68 -3.41
CA ARG A 81 -10.83 22.55 -3.98
C ARG A 81 -11.67 21.45 -3.32
N LEU A 82 -11.07 20.36 -2.87
CA LEU A 82 -11.78 19.16 -2.41
C LEU A 82 -11.53 18.78 -0.94
N ALA A 83 -10.72 19.56 -0.21
CA ALA A 83 -10.34 19.25 1.17
C ALA A 83 -11.52 19.07 2.16
N ASN A 84 -12.67 19.69 1.88
CA ASN A 84 -13.87 19.58 2.71
C ASN A 84 -14.89 18.55 2.17
N THR A 85 -14.52 17.81 1.13
CA THR A 85 -15.44 16.90 0.41
C THR A 85 -14.89 15.49 0.33
N VAL A 86 -13.59 15.33 0.09
CA VAL A 86 -12.94 14.01 -0.07
C VAL A 86 -12.13 13.73 1.18
N THR A 87 -12.32 12.56 1.77
CA THR A 87 -11.56 12.11 2.95
C THR A 87 -10.28 11.40 2.55
N ASP A 88 -10.31 10.66 1.44
CA ASP A 88 -9.23 9.78 1.01
C ASP A 88 -9.00 9.84 -0.51
N VAL A 89 -7.76 9.64 -0.92
CA VAL A 89 -7.37 9.64 -2.33
C VAL A 89 -6.57 8.39 -2.65
N HIS A 90 -7.12 7.55 -3.53
CA HIS A 90 -6.40 6.46 -4.16
C HIS A 90 -5.76 6.97 -5.45
N ILE A 91 -4.43 7.06 -5.46
CA ILE A 91 -3.67 7.42 -6.65
C ILE A 91 -3.37 6.14 -7.41
N LEU A 92 -3.87 6.05 -8.65
CA LEU A 92 -3.59 4.97 -9.58
C LEU A 92 -2.09 4.89 -9.91
N PRO A 93 -1.59 3.75 -10.44
CA PRO A 93 -0.16 3.49 -10.55
C PRO A 93 0.63 4.66 -11.18
N PHE A 94 1.74 5.03 -10.52
CA PHE A 94 2.58 6.17 -10.88
C PHE A 94 4.07 5.84 -10.90
N PHE A 95 4.42 4.56 -10.83
CA PHE A 95 5.78 4.05 -11.05
C PHE A 95 6.09 4.00 -12.55
N PRO A 96 7.37 3.94 -12.96
CA PRO A 96 7.74 3.71 -14.35
C PRO A 96 7.05 2.45 -14.90
N TYR A 97 6.46 2.58 -16.10
CA TYR A 97 5.68 1.52 -16.72
C TYR A 97 5.84 1.51 -18.23
N THR A 98 5.48 0.40 -18.86
CA THR A 98 5.53 0.23 -20.33
C THR A 98 4.17 0.29 -21.02
N SER A 99 3.12 -0.19 -20.36
CA SER A 99 1.77 -0.32 -20.92
C SER A 99 0.71 -0.39 -19.81
N ASP A 100 -0.55 -0.55 -20.23
CA ASP A 100 -1.72 -0.73 -19.35
C ASP A 100 -1.85 0.40 -18.32
N ASP A 101 -1.67 1.66 -18.75
CA ASP A 101 -1.85 2.87 -17.95
C ASP A 101 -1.23 2.81 -16.54
N GLY A 102 -0.01 2.26 -16.43
CA GLY A 102 0.71 2.16 -15.17
C GLY A 102 0.67 0.77 -14.50
N PHE A 103 -0.16 -0.15 -14.96
CA PHE A 103 -0.25 -1.50 -14.39
C PHE A 103 0.85 -2.46 -14.90
N SER A 104 1.58 -2.11 -15.96
CA SER A 104 2.79 -2.83 -16.41
C SER A 104 4.08 -2.20 -15.87
N ILE A 105 4.35 -2.37 -14.57
CA ILE A 105 5.47 -1.74 -13.85
C ILE A 105 6.82 -2.30 -14.32
N THR A 106 7.82 -1.43 -14.47
CA THR A 106 9.18 -1.81 -14.87
C THR A 106 10.25 -1.65 -13.80
N ASP A 107 10.01 -0.84 -12.76
CA ASP A 107 10.97 -0.51 -11.70
C ASP A 107 10.26 -0.33 -10.36
#